data_AF-A0A535AQ40-F1
#
_entry.id   AF-A0A535AQ40-F1
#
_cell.length_a   1.000
_cell.length_b   1.000
_cell.length_c   1.000
_cell.angle_alpha   90.00
_cell.angle_beta   90.00
_cell.angle_gamma   90.00
#
_symmetry.space_group_name_H-M   'P 1'
#
loop_
_entity.id
_entity.type
_entity.pdbx_description
1 polymer ?
#
loop_
_entity_poly.entity_id
_entity_poly.type
_entity_poly.pdbx_seq_one_letter_code
_entity_poly.pdbx_strand_id
1 'polypeptide(L)'
;MLRHYERRDVPEYEVNVMRYARAHGYPLPEVKEVSGPDMVLERVDGPTMQEALESDRTQLDRNIRLLAALHERLHEIAAPPGLASVGEGDALLHLDLHPKNVLLSTNGPYVIDWANARRGHWADDVAQTIVVFWSALADPAFADREAIVHHVVETFLASFDRDAVRAHLPAAIARRVADANVGDAERAVTRRGRI
;
A
#
# COMPACT_ATOMS: atom_id res chain seq x y z
N MET A 1 -10.10 -12.93 -11.22
CA MET A 1 -10.54 -11.51 -11.32
C MET A 1 -9.94 -10.94 -12.60
N LEU A 2 -10.66 -10.08 -13.33
CA LEU A 2 -10.12 -9.40 -14.52
C LEU A 2 -9.79 -7.95 -14.16
N ARG A 3 -8.57 -7.50 -14.46
CA ARG A 3 -8.16 -6.09 -14.41
C ARG A 3 -8.01 -5.60 -15.85
N HIS A 4 -8.71 -4.52 -16.20
CA HIS A 4 -8.67 -3.92 -17.53
C HIS A 4 -8.04 -2.52 -17.47
N TYR A 5 -7.14 -2.23 -18.41
CA TYR A 5 -6.52 -0.92 -18.57
C TYR A 5 -7.12 -0.17 -19.76
N GLU A 6 -7.86 0.92 -19.49
CA GLU A 6 -8.64 1.62 -20.54
C GLU A 6 -7.79 2.32 -21.62
N ARG A 7 -6.58 2.76 -21.29
CA ARG A 7 -5.78 3.66 -22.14
C ARG A 7 -4.42 3.10 -22.57
N ARG A 8 -4.08 1.88 -22.14
CA ARG A 8 -2.78 1.26 -22.37
C ARG A 8 -2.84 -0.24 -22.17
N ASP A 9 -1.83 -0.93 -22.67
CA ASP A 9 -1.59 -2.32 -22.31
C ASP A 9 -1.16 -2.45 -20.84
N VAL A 10 -1.32 -3.66 -20.30
CA VAL A 10 -0.85 -4.00 -18.95
C VAL A 10 0.66 -3.73 -18.89
N PRO A 11 1.15 -2.91 -17.93
CA PRO A 11 2.57 -2.63 -17.83
C PRO A 11 3.38 -3.89 -17.51
N GLU A 12 4.36 -4.22 -18.35
CA GLU A 12 5.21 -5.41 -18.17
C GLU A 12 5.88 -5.44 -16.79
N TYR A 13 6.29 -4.28 -16.26
CA TYR A 13 6.92 -4.20 -14.94
C TYR A 13 5.99 -4.66 -13.81
N GLU A 14 4.68 -4.40 -13.91
CA GLU A 14 3.71 -4.80 -12.89
C GLU A 14 3.60 -6.33 -12.85
N VAL A 15 3.45 -6.95 -14.03
CA VAL A 15 3.40 -8.41 -14.18
C VAL A 15 4.69 -9.05 -13.63
N ASN A 16 5.84 -8.47 -13.98
CA ASN A 16 7.15 -8.94 -13.52
C ASN A 16 7.29 -8.84 -12.00
N VAL A 17 6.89 -7.72 -11.39
CA VAL A 17 6.90 -7.57 -9.94
C VAL A 17 5.98 -8.57 -9.26
N MET A 18 4.75 -8.74 -9.75
CA MET A 18 3.81 -9.69 -9.14
C MET A 18 4.35 -11.12 -9.17
N ARG A 19 4.85 -11.57 -10.33
CA ARG A 19 5.47 -12.90 -10.46
C ARG A 19 6.69 -13.05 -9.55
N TYR A 20 7.53 -12.02 -9.48
CA TYR A 20 8.73 -12.01 -8.65
C TYR A 20 8.40 -12.08 -7.15
N ALA A 21 7.50 -11.22 -6.66
CA ALA A 21 7.07 -11.23 -5.25
C ALA A 21 6.43 -12.58 -4.87
N ARG A 22 5.62 -13.17 -5.77
CA ARG A 22 5.01 -14.48 -5.55
C ARG A 22 6.06 -15.59 -5.48
N ALA A 23 7.07 -15.55 -6.35
CA ALA A 23 8.18 -16.52 -6.32
C ALA A 23 8.98 -16.45 -4.99
N HIS A 24 8.97 -15.30 -4.32
CA HIS A 24 9.54 -15.10 -2.98
C HIS A 24 8.56 -15.41 -1.84
N GLY A 25 7.40 -16.00 -2.14
CA GLY A 25 6.41 -16.41 -1.14
C GLY A 25 5.57 -15.26 -0.57
N TYR A 26 5.58 -14.09 -1.20
CA TYR A 26 4.72 -12.99 -0.79
C TYR A 26 3.25 -13.29 -1.15
N PRO A 27 2.28 -12.96 -0.28
CA PRO A 27 0.89 -13.35 -0.51
C PRO A 27 0.17 -12.36 -1.43
N LEU A 28 0.09 -12.69 -2.71
CA LEU A 28 -0.68 -11.96 -3.72
C LEU A 28 -1.34 -12.92 -4.72
N PRO A 29 -2.39 -12.48 -5.46
CA PRO A 29 -3.04 -13.32 -6.46
C PRO A 29 -2.08 -13.71 -7.59
N GLU A 30 -2.18 -14.95 -8.07
CA GLU A 30 -1.43 -15.39 -9.24
C GLU A 30 -1.85 -14.65 -10.52
N VAL A 31 -0.88 -14.23 -11.34
CA VAL A 31 -1.13 -13.75 -12.70
C VAL A 31 -1.32 -14.95 -13.63
N LYS A 32 -2.55 -15.18 -14.09
CA LYS A 32 -2.92 -16.33 -14.94
C LYS A 32 -2.70 -16.04 -16.42
N GLU A 33 -3.13 -14.87 -16.88
CA GLU A 33 -3.05 -14.48 -18.29
C GLU A 33 -2.88 -12.96 -18.42
N VAL A 34 -2.17 -12.54 -19.46
CA VAL A 34 -2.03 -11.14 -19.85
C VAL A 34 -2.24 -11.07 -21.37
N SER A 35 -3.16 -10.20 -21.82
CA SER A 35 -3.48 -10.01 -23.23
C SER A 35 -3.79 -8.54 -23.49
N GLY A 36 -2.83 -7.82 -24.07
CA GLY A 36 -2.95 -6.38 -24.32
C GLY A 36 -3.32 -5.59 -23.05
N PRO A 37 -4.50 -4.95 -22.99
CA PRO A 37 -4.95 -4.18 -21.81
C PRO A 37 -5.51 -5.04 -20.67
N ASP A 38 -5.66 -6.35 -20.86
CA ASP A 38 -6.31 -7.24 -19.91
C ASP A 38 -5.32 -8.10 -19.12
N MET A 39 -5.46 -8.10 -17.80
CA MET A 39 -4.74 -8.99 -16.89
C MET A 39 -5.74 -9.85 -16.11
N VAL A 40 -5.65 -11.17 -16.27
CA VAL A 40 -6.45 -12.14 -15.54
C VAL A 40 -5.67 -12.63 -14.32
N LEU A 41 -6.23 -12.40 -13.14
CA LEU A 41 -5.67 -12.80 -11.86
C LEU A 41 -6.45 -13.98 -11.26
N GLU A 42 -5.79 -14.76 -10.40
CA GLU A 42 -6.44 -15.62 -9.43
C GLU A 42 -7.57 -14.86 -8.73
N ARG A 43 -8.73 -15.52 -8.57
CA ARG A 43 -9.82 -14.95 -7.80
C ARG A 43 -9.56 -15.26 -6.34
N VAL A 44 -9.43 -14.22 -5.53
CA VAL A 44 -9.36 -14.31 -4.07
C VAL A 44 -10.70 -13.85 -3.53
N ASP A 45 -11.38 -14.72 -2.79
CA ASP A 45 -12.64 -14.39 -2.13
C ASP A 45 -12.37 -13.94 -0.69
N GLY A 46 -13.03 -12.84 -0.31
CA GLY A 46 -12.92 -12.21 1.00
C GLY A 46 -13.12 -10.69 0.90
N PRO A 47 -13.54 -10.02 2.00
CA PRO A 47 -13.59 -8.57 2.04
C PRO A 47 -12.18 -7.98 2.02
N THR A 48 -12.05 -6.73 1.62
CA THR A 48 -10.88 -5.93 1.93
C THR A 48 -10.73 -5.77 3.45
N MET A 49 -9.51 -5.53 3.92
CA MET A 49 -9.25 -5.21 5.33
C MET A 49 -10.00 -3.93 5.73
N GLN A 50 -10.15 -2.96 4.82
CA GLN A 50 -10.98 -1.77 5.05
C GLN A 50 -12.44 -2.13 5.33
N GLU A 51 -13.09 -2.94 4.48
CA GLU A 51 -14.47 -3.37 4.68
C GLU A 51 -14.65 -4.16 5.99
N ALA A 52 -13.66 -4.98 6.34
CA ALA A 52 -13.65 -5.71 7.60
C ALA A 52 -13.57 -4.77 8.82
N LEU A 53 -12.73 -3.73 8.74
CA LEU A 53 -12.61 -2.71 9.79
C LEU A 53 -13.87 -1.83 9.93
N GLU A 54 -14.55 -1.55 8.82
CA GLU A 54 -15.82 -0.83 8.82
C GLU A 54 -16.94 -1.67 9.44
N SER A 55 -16.92 -2.98 9.21
CA SER A 55 -17.89 -3.93 9.75
C SER A 55 -17.67 -4.24 11.24
N ASP A 56 -16.41 -4.32 11.68
CA ASP A 56 -16.05 -4.63 13.07
C ASP A 56 -14.78 -3.88 13.50
N ARG A 57 -15.00 -2.76 14.19
CA ARG A 57 -13.92 -1.91 14.69
C ARG A 57 -13.15 -2.54 15.85
N THR A 58 -13.67 -3.59 16.50
CA THR A 58 -12.94 -4.25 17.60
C THR A 58 -11.67 -4.95 17.11
N GLN A 59 -11.58 -5.20 15.80
CA GLN A 59 -10.41 -5.80 15.15
C GLN A 59 -9.38 -4.77 14.65
N LEU A 60 -9.55 -3.48 14.97
CA LEU A 60 -8.68 -2.40 14.48
C LEU A 60 -7.21 -2.70 14.68
N ASP A 61 -6.77 -2.83 15.93
CA ASP A 61 -5.37 -3.04 16.26
C ASP A 61 -4.81 -4.32 15.63
N ARG A 62 -5.61 -5.40 15.61
CA ARG A 62 -5.20 -6.67 15.02
C ARG A 62 -4.90 -6.52 13.53
N ASN A 63 -5.79 -5.85 12.80
CA ASN A 63 -5.65 -5.66 11.36
C ASN A 63 -4.54 -4.66 11.02
N ILE A 64 -4.35 -3.60 11.81
CA ILE A 64 -3.23 -2.67 11.61
C ILE A 64 -1.88 -3.34 11.89
N ARG A 65 -1.76 -4.19 12.91
CA ARG A 65 -0.56 -5.01 13.12
C ARG A 65 -0.34 -6.01 11.99
N LEU A 66 -1.41 -6.60 11.44
CA LEU A 66 -1.31 -7.46 10.26
C LEU A 66 -0.81 -6.68 9.04
N LEU A 67 -1.27 -5.44 8.84
CA LEU A 67 -0.77 -4.57 7.77
C LEU A 67 0.73 -4.27 7.96
N ALA A 68 1.18 -3.95 9.17
CA ALA A 68 2.60 -3.76 9.47
C ALA A 68 3.42 -5.02 9.17
N ALA A 69 2.95 -6.19 9.57
CA ALA A 69 3.61 -7.46 9.28
C ALA A 69 3.68 -7.79 7.78
N LEU A 70 2.69 -7.35 6.97
CA LEU A 70 2.76 -7.47 5.51
C LEU A 70 3.85 -6.56 4.93
N HIS A 71 3.97 -5.32 5.42
CA HIS A 71 5.08 -4.42 5.05
C HIS A 71 6.43 -5.03 5.40
N GLU A 72 6.65 -5.47 6.65
CA GLU A 72 7.91 -6.10 7.06
C GLU A 72 8.30 -7.27 6.15
N ARG A 73 7.36 -8.18 5.88
CA ARG A 73 7.58 -9.32 4.95
C ARG A 73 7.88 -8.89 3.53
N LEU A 74 7.30 -7.78 3.06
CA LEU A 74 7.59 -7.28 1.72
C LEU A 74 9.00 -6.71 1.64
N HIS A 75 9.41 -5.99 2.69
CA HIS A 75 10.68 -5.30 2.76
C HIS A 75 11.88 -6.25 2.93
N GLU A 76 11.65 -7.50 3.31
CA GLU A 76 12.63 -8.59 3.24
C GLU A 76 12.97 -9.03 1.80
N ILE A 77 12.14 -8.66 0.81
CA ILE A 77 12.34 -9.04 -0.59
C ILE A 77 13.11 -7.93 -1.30
N ALA A 78 14.31 -8.25 -1.78
CA ALA A 78 15.05 -7.34 -2.67
C ALA A 78 14.30 -7.15 -4.00
N ALA A 79 14.24 -5.92 -4.49
CA ALA A 79 13.53 -5.56 -5.71
C ALA A 79 14.09 -6.27 -6.95
N PRO A 80 13.22 -6.66 -7.92
CA PRO A 80 13.67 -7.27 -9.14
C PRO A 80 14.59 -6.32 -9.95
N PRO A 81 15.58 -6.86 -10.68
CA PRO A 81 16.45 -6.07 -11.54
C PRO A 81 15.65 -5.21 -12.54
N GLY A 82 16.09 -3.97 -12.74
CA GLY A 82 15.45 -3.04 -13.68
C GLY A 82 14.18 -2.36 -13.16
N LEU A 83 13.68 -2.69 -11.97
CA LEU A 83 12.58 -1.95 -11.37
C LEU A 83 13.01 -0.51 -11.06
N ALA A 84 12.16 0.45 -11.42
CA ALA A 84 12.44 1.87 -11.19
C ALA A 84 12.56 2.19 -9.69
N SER A 85 13.52 3.06 -9.35
CA SER A 85 13.75 3.52 -7.97
C SER A 85 12.92 4.75 -7.64
N VAL A 86 12.49 4.86 -6.38
CA VAL A 86 12.02 6.14 -5.79
C VAL A 86 13.04 6.79 -4.86
N GLY A 87 14.19 6.15 -4.65
CA GLY A 87 15.27 6.62 -3.79
C GLY A 87 16.40 5.62 -3.71
N GLU A 88 17.24 5.77 -2.68
CA GLU A 88 18.22 4.76 -2.27
C GLU A 88 17.54 3.51 -1.70
N GLY A 89 18.29 2.43 -1.50
CA GLY A 89 17.79 1.14 -1.03
C GLY A 89 17.41 0.19 -2.15
N ASP A 90 17.27 -1.07 -1.79
CA ASP A 90 17.08 -2.21 -2.69
C ASP A 90 15.85 -3.05 -2.37
N ALA A 91 15.03 -2.68 -1.39
CA ALA A 91 13.80 -3.38 -1.06
C ALA A 91 12.74 -3.21 -2.16
N LEU A 92 11.92 -4.24 -2.35
CA LEU A 92 10.68 -4.14 -3.11
C LEU A 92 9.67 -3.34 -2.29
N LEU A 93 9.13 -2.28 -2.88
CA LEU A 93 8.13 -1.42 -2.26
C LEU A 93 6.81 -1.56 -3.00
N HIS A 94 5.69 -1.47 -2.29
CA HIS A 94 4.36 -1.42 -2.89
C HIS A 94 3.94 0.01 -3.25
N LEU A 95 4.25 0.97 -2.38
CA LEU A 95 3.89 2.39 -2.43
C LEU A 95 2.37 2.68 -2.44
N ASP A 96 1.57 1.68 -2.13
CA ASP A 96 0.11 1.82 -1.98
C ASP A 96 -0.45 0.71 -1.07
N LEU A 97 0.35 0.19 -0.14
CA LEU A 97 -0.06 -0.91 0.73
C LEU A 97 -0.81 -0.34 1.94
N HIS A 98 -2.13 -0.31 1.82
CA HIS A 98 -3.07 0.14 2.86
C HIS A 98 -4.29 -0.79 2.91
N PRO A 99 -5.20 -0.67 3.90
CA PRO A 99 -6.27 -1.65 4.13
C PRO A 99 -7.22 -1.95 2.96
N LYS A 100 -7.34 -1.05 1.96
CA LYS A 100 -8.17 -1.33 0.78
C LYS A 100 -7.47 -2.30 -0.20
N ASN A 101 -6.14 -2.34 -0.17
CA ASN A 101 -5.30 -3.19 -1.03
C ASN A 101 -4.88 -4.50 -0.35
N VAL A 102 -5.59 -4.90 0.72
CA VAL A 102 -5.43 -6.19 1.38
C VAL A 102 -6.77 -6.90 1.43
N LEU A 103 -6.89 -8.05 0.76
CA LEU A 103 -8.05 -8.95 0.86
C LEU A 103 -7.85 -9.93 2.02
N LEU A 104 -8.84 -10.08 2.88
CA LEU A 104 -8.84 -11.03 4.00
C LEU A 104 -9.57 -12.30 3.58
N SER A 105 -8.83 -13.27 3.03
CA SER A 105 -9.36 -14.55 2.59
C SER A 105 -9.27 -15.62 3.68
N THR A 106 -10.02 -16.72 3.51
CA THR A 106 -9.90 -17.92 4.35
C THR A 106 -8.51 -18.55 4.28
N ASN A 107 -7.77 -18.32 3.20
CA ASN A 107 -6.39 -18.79 3.01
C ASN A 107 -5.34 -17.79 3.54
N GLY A 108 -5.76 -16.70 4.18
CA GLY A 108 -4.88 -15.63 4.68
C GLY A 108 -5.05 -14.31 3.93
N PRO A 109 -4.25 -13.28 4.28
CA PRO A 109 -4.28 -12.00 3.60
C PRO A 109 -3.68 -12.10 2.20
N TYR A 110 -4.21 -11.34 1.25
CA TYR A 110 -3.65 -11.20 -0.09
C TYR A 110 -3.49 -9.71 -0.43
N VAL A 111 -2.31 -9.32 -0.88
CA VAL A 111 -2.01 -7.95 -1.30
C VAL A 111 -2.27 -7.78 -2.78
N ILE A 112 -3.02 -6.73 -3.13
CA ILE A 112 -3.45 -6.43 -4.50
C ILE A 112 -2.99 -5.03 -4.91
N ASP A 113 -3.15 -4.73 -6.19
CA ASP A 113 -2.82 -3.44 -6.81
C ASP A 113 -1.32 -3.05 -6.79
N TRP A 114 -0.53 -3.80 -7.55
CA TRP A 114 0.92 -3.65 -7.63
C TRP A 114 1.40 -2.59 -8.63
N ALA A 115 0.50 -1.76 -9.16
CA ALA A 115 0.82 -0.80 -10.22
C ALA A 115 1.85 0.25 -9.77
N ASN A 116 1.89 0.56 -8.46
CA ASN A 116 2.79 1.55 -7.89
C ASN A 116 4.14 0.97 -7.41
N ALA A 117 4.37 -0.33 -7.60
CA ALA A 117 5.54 -0.99 -7.04
C ALA A 117 6.86 -0.45 -7.61
N ARG A 118 7.84 -0.22 -6.73
CA ARG A 118 9.14 0.39 -7.05
C ARG A 118 10.23 -0.24 -6.20
N ARG A 119 11.48 0.07 -6.51
CA ARG A 119 12.63 -0.17 -5.65
C ARG A 119 12.88 1.01 -4.73
N GLY A 120 13.31 0.77 -3.51
CA GLY A 120 13.87 1.82 -2.64
C GLY A 120 14.09 1.36 -1.22
N HIS A 121 14.14 2.32 -0.31
CA HIS A 121 14.29 2.07 1.12
C HIS A 121 12.93 1.72 1.70
N TRP A 122 12.85 0.70 2.56
CA TRP A 122 11.60 0.21 3.17
C TRP A 122 10.77 1.35 3.81
N ALA A 123 11.43 2.34 4.39
CA ALA A 123 10.79 3.48 5.04
C ALA A 123 9.99 4.37 4.06
N ASP A 124 10.29 4.36 2.76
CA ASP A 124 9.49 5.07 1.75
C ASP A 124 8.07 4.50 1.64
N ASP A 125 7.92 3.18 1.80
CA ASP A 125 6.64 2.48 1.70
C ASP A 125 5.79 2.72 2.96
N VAL A 126 6.42 2.60 4.13
CA VAL A 126 5.80 2.91 5.43
C VAL A 126 5.34 4.37 5.50
N ALA A 127 6.21 5.31 5.08
CA ALA A 127 5.87 6.73 5.03
C ALA A 127 4.70 7.01 4.07
N GLN A 128 4.64 6.31 2.94
CA GLN A 128 3.54 6.43 1.98
C GLN A 128 2.21 5.96 2.57
N THR A 129 2.19 4.84 3.30
CA THR A 129 0.99 4.35 4.00
C THR A 129 0.49 5.33 5.07
N ILE A 130 1.40 5.94 5.84
CA ILE A 130 1.03 6.97 6.83
C ILE A 130 0.37 8.17 6.15
N VAL A 131 0.93 8.63 5.03
CA VAL A 131 0.34 9.70 4.23
C VAL A 131 -1.08 9.34 3.75
N VAL A 132 -1.30 8.10 3.31
CA VAL A 132 -2.64 7.62 2.94
C VAL A 132 -3.61 7.63 4.12
N PHE A 133 -3.16 7.25 5.33
CA PHE A 133 -4.01 7.35 6.53
C PHE A 133 -4.38 8.78 6.88
N TRP A 134 -3.44 9.72 6.77
CA TRP A 134 -3.76 11.14 6.98
C TRP A 134 -4.73 11.67 5.93
N SER A 135 -4.54 11.30 4.67
CA SER A 135 -5.43 11.69 3.57
C SER A 135 -6.90 11.34 3.83
N ALA A 136 -7.18 10.30 4.63
CA ALA A 136 -8.56 9.96 5.00
C ALA A 136 -9.27 11.10 5.76
N LEU A 137 -8.56 11.95 6.50
CA LEU A 137 -9.13 13.09 7.22
C LEU A 137 -9.59 14.23 6.28
N ALA A 138 -9.28 14.15 4.98
CA ALA A 138 -9.77 15.10 3.99
C ALA A 138 -11.23 14.84 3.57
N ASP A 139 -11.72 13.61 3.78
CA ASP A 139 -13.12 13.28 3.58
C ASP A 139 -13.94 13.80 4.79
N PRO A 140 -14.95 14.66 4.57
CA PRO A 140 -15.80 15.19 5.64
C PRO A 140 -16.44 14.10 6.52
N ALA A 141 -16.70 12.91 5.99
CA ALA A 141 -17.24 11.78 6.77
C ALA A 141 -16.27 11.25 7.85
N PHE A 142 -14.99 11.61 7.75
CA PHE A 142 -13.91 11.18 8.64
C PHE A 142 -13.17 12.35 9.32
N ALA A 143 -13.56 13.60 9.07
CA ALA A 143 -12.87 14.78 9.61
C ALA A 143 -12.75 14.78 11.15
N ASP A 144 -13.77 14.30 11.86
CA ASP A 144 -13.78 14.21 13.34
C ASP A 144 -13.08 12.95 13.88
N ARG A 145 -12.37 12.20 13.03
CA ARG A 145 -11.70 10.94 13.40
C ARG A 145 -10.19 11.07 13.57
N GLU A 146 -9.69 12.26 13.81
CA GLU A 146 -8.26 12.53 14.01
C GLU A 146 -7.64 11.63 15.07
N ALA A 147 -8.31 11.44 16.22
CA ALA A 147 -7.84 10.56 17.29
C ALA A 147 -7.73 9.08 16.84
N ILE A 148 -8.64 8.62 15.99
CA ILE A 148 -8.61 7.25 15.44
C ILE A 148 -7.46 7.11 14.45
N VAL A 149 -7.29 8.09 13.55
CA VAL A 149 -6.18 8.09 12.58
C VAL A 149 -4.83 8.13 13.31
N HIS A 150 -4.69 8.95 14.35
CA HIS A 150 -3.51 8.98 15.20
C HIS A 150 -3.25 7.61 15.85
N HIS A 151 -4.27 6.97 16.42
CA HIS A 151 -4.15 5.62 17.00
C HIS A 151 -3.73 4.57 15.97
N VAL A 152 -4.29 4.63 14.75
CA VAL A 152 -3.91 3.75 13.64
C VAL A 152 -2.44 3.96 13.26
N VAL A 153 -2.00 5.21 13.10
CA VAL A 153 -0.61 5.53 12.75
C VAL A 153 0.34 5.08 13.84
N GLU A 154 0.04 5.33 15.12
CA GLU A 154 0.88 4.87 16.24
C GLU A 154 0.94 3.34 16.32
N THR A 155 -0.18 2.66 16.11
CA THR A 155 -0.23 1.19 16.10
C THR A 155 0.58 0.60 14.94
N PHE A 156 0.50 1.21 13.76
CA PHE A 156 1.26 0.79 12.58
C PHE A 156 2.76 1.05 12.76
N LEU A 157 3.14 2.23 13.25
CA LEU A 157 4.53 2.63 13.50
C LEU A 157 5.23 1.83 14.59
N ALA A 158 4.49 1.13 15.44
CA ALA A 158 5.07 0.33 16.52
C ALA A 158 6.03 -0.78 16.02
N SER A 159 5.93 -1.19 14.76
CA SER A 159 6.82 -2.17 14.12
C SER A 159 8.05 -1.56 13.44
N PHE A 160 8.16 -0.24 13.34
CA PHE A 160 9.15 0.41 12.48
C PHE A 160 10.04 1.40 13.24
N ASP A 161 11.26 1.61 12.73
CA ASP A 161 12.12 2.69 13.20
C ASP A 161 11.51 4.05 12.85
N ARG A 162 11.10 4.79 13.88
CA ARG A 162 10.38 6.07 13.72
C ARG A 162 11.25 7.15 13.09
N ASP A 163 12.55 7.17 13.37
CA ASP A 163 13.44 8.21 12.86
C ASP A 163 13.72 8.00 11.38
N ALA A 164 13.91 6.75 10.95
CA ALA A 164 13.99 6.38 9.55
C ALA A 164 12.70 6.74 8.80
N VAL A 165 11.53 6.39 9.34
CA VAL A 165 10.25 6.75 8.69
C VAL A 165 10.07 8.27 8.63
N ARG A 166 10.41 9.00 9.70
CA ARG A 166 10.32 10.47 9.73
C ARG A 166 11.22 11.12 8.67
N ALA A 167 12.40 10.58 8.42
CA ALA A 167 13.30 11.09 7.38
C ALA A 167 12.74 10.92 5.95
N HIS A 168 11.88 9.92 5.72
CA HIS A 168 11.29 9.62 4.40
C HIS A 168 9.91 10.27 4.17
N LEU A 169 9.25 10.77 5.22
CA LEU A 169 7.95 11.46 5.12
C LEU A 169 7.91 12.61 4.11
N PRO A 170 8.92 13.51 4.01
CA PRO A 170 8.89 14.59 3.03
C PRO A 170 8.76 14.09 1.59
N ALA A 171 9.44 12.99 1.24
CA ALA A 171 9.35 12.39 -0.09
C ALA A 171 7.97 11.76 -0.35
N ALA A 172 7.42 11.05 0.64
CA ALA A 172 6.07 10.48 0.56
C ALA A 172 4.98 11.56 0.39
N ILE A 173 5.08 12.66 1.16
CA ILE A 173 4.20 13.83 1.02
C ILE A 173 4.32 14.43 -0.38
N ALA A 174 5.54 14.61 -0.89
CA ALA A 174 5.75 15.17 -2.22
C ALA A 174 5.15 14.27 -3.32
N ARG A 175 5.34 12.95 -3.22
CA ARG A 175 4.72 11.96 -4.12
C ARG A 175 3.20 12.07 -4.10
N ARG A 176 2.57 12.06 -2.92
CA ARG A 176 1.10 12.13 -2.80
C ARG A 176 0.54 13.45 -3.31
N VAL A 177 1.21 14.58 -3.04
CA VAL A 177 0.76 15.90 -3.50
C VAL A 177 0.85 16.03 -5.02
N ALA A 178 1.83 15.37 -5.66
CA ALA A 178 2.02 15.37 -7.10
C ALA A 178 1.07 14.42 -7.86
N ASP A 179 0.36 13.53 -7.16
CA ASP A 179 -0.61 12.63 -7.77
C ASP A 179 -1.82 13.42 -8.31
N ALA A 180 -2.06 13.27 -9.62
CA ALA A 180 -3.15 13.96 -10.31
C ALA A 180 -4.54 13.52 -9.84
N ASN A 181 -4.65 12.34 -9.22
CA ASN A 181 -5.92 11.81 -8.69
C ASN A 181 -6.24 12.33 -7.28
N VAL A 182 -5.31 13.02 -6.64
CA VAL A 182 -5.49 13.58 -5.29
C VAL A 182 -6.18 14.94 -5.39
N GLY A 183 -7.20 15.18 -4.57
CA GLY A 183 -7.94 16.45 -4.52
C GLY A 183 -7.25 17.53 -3.68
N ASP A 184 -7.69 18.78 -3.78
CA ASP A 184 -7.07 19.91 -3.05
C ASP A 184 -7.21 19.81 -1.53
N ALA A 185 -8.37 19.34 -1.04
CA ALA A 185 -8.60 19.10 0.38
C ALA A 185 -7.62 18.03 0.92
N GLU A 186 -7.39 16.99 0.13
CA GLU A 186 -6.45 15.92 0.48
C GLU A 186 -5.02 16.43 0.51
N ARG A 187 -4.58 17.19 -0.51
CA ARG A 187 -3.26 17.85 -0.51
C ARG A 187 -3.04 18.71 0.73
N ALA A 188 -4.07 19.44 1.19
CA ALA A 188 -3.97 20.30 2.36
C ALA A 188 -3.82 19.53 3.68
N VAL A 189 -4.47 18.37 3.80
CA VAL A 189 -4.33 17.49 4.97
C VAL A 189 -2.96 16.80 4.96
N THR A 190 -2.55 16.22 3.83
CA THR A 190 -1.25 15.54 3.70
C THR A 190 -0.07 16.43 4.09
N ARG A 191 -0.10 17.72 3.70
CA ARG A 191 0.96 18.69 4.05
C ARG A 191 1.05 19.00 5.55
N ARG A 192 -0.01 18.74 6.32
CA ARG A 192 -0.09 19.05 7.76
C ARG A 192 0.25 17.86 8.65
N GLY A 193 0.23 16.63 8.12
CA GLY A 193 0.52 15.42 8.87
C GLY A 193 1.92 15.41 9.48
N ARG A 194 2.03 14.92 10.71
CA ARG A 194 3.29 14.83 11.47
C ARG A 194 3.29 13.56 12.34
N ILE A 195 4.48 13.00 12.57
CA ILE A 195 4.78 11.90 13.51
C ILE A 195 5.94 12.27 14.44
#